data_AF-A0A9E0KV11-F1
#
_entry.id   AF-A0A9E0KV11-F1
#
_cell.length_a   1.000
_cell.length_b   1.000
_cell.length_c   1.000
_cell.angle_alpha   90.00
_cell.angle_beta   90.00
_cell.angle_gamma   90.00
#
_symmetry.space_group_name_H-M   'P 1'
#
loop_
_entity.id
_entity.type
_entity.pdbx_description
1 polymer ?
#
loop_
_entity_poly.entity_id
_entity_poly.type
_entity_poly.pdbx_seq_one_letter_code
_entity_poly.pdbx_strand_id
1 'polypeptide(L)'
;MGWLIYLIVFALGGLGGWLLARSRNPDTRVRELETHLTDLQGKYDHYQESVTQHFGATAQLANALTTSFRELHQHMQLGAQNLCADSKRHGSSNPANAFISIEAPRNGLGHAALLNDDAYLSSVEPPRDYATKKPSDRGTLDEDYGFRD
;
A
#
# COMPACT_ATOMS: atom_id res chain seq x y z
N MET A 1 37.14 -66.38 17.39
CA MET A 1 38.17 -65.61 16.66
C MET A 1 37.63 -64.56 15.67
N GLY A 2 36.32 -64.52 15.36
CA GLY A 2 35.77 -63.52 14.41
C GLY A 2 35.53 -62.10 14.97
N TRP A 3 35.51 -61.92 16.29
CA TRP A 3 35.21 -60.63 16.95
C TRP A 3 36.22 -59.51 16.62
N LEU A 4 37.48 -59.87 16.31
CA LEU A 4 38.54 -58.95 15.92
C LEU A 4 38.26 -58.25 14.58
N ILE A 5 37.63 -58.94 13.63
CA ILE A 5 37.31 -58.37 12.31
C ILE A 5 36.29 -57.24 12.46
N TYR A 6 35.28 -57.44 13.32
CA TYR A 6 34.27 -56.41 13.59
C TYR A 6 34.89 -55.15 14.24
N LEU A 7 35.86 -55.32 15.14
CA LEU A 7 36.57 -54.18 15.74
C LEU A 7 37.41 -53.41 14.73
N ILE A 8 38.08 -54.09 13.80
CA ILE A 8 38.88 -53.45 12.75
C ILE A 8 37.98 -52.65 11.79
N VAL A 9 36.85 -53.23 11.37
CA VAL A 9 35.89 -52.55 10.50
C VAL A 9 35.28 -51.34 11.20
N PHE A 10 34.94 -51.47 12.50
CA PHE A 10 34.43 -50.35 13.29
C PHE A 10 35.47 -49.22 13.43
N ALA A 11 36.72 -49.55 13.68
CA ALA A 11 37.80 -48.57 13.78
C ALA A 11 38.04 -47.85 12.45
N LEU A 12 38.07 -48.58 11.33
CA LEU A 12 38.22 -48.00 10.00
C LEU A 12 37.03 -47.13 9.59
N GLY A 13 35.81 -47.59 9.89
CA GLY A 13 34.59 -46.80 9.66
C GLY A 13 34.54 -45.54 10.50
N GLY A 14 34.93 -45.62 11.78
CA GLY A 14 35.02 -44.47 12.68
C GLY A 14 36.07 -43.45 12.22
N LEU A 15 37.25 -43.92 11.81
CA LEU A 15 38.32 -43.05 11.32
C LEU A 15 37.94 -42.37 9.99
N GLY A 16 37.35 -43.12 9.07
CA GLY A 16 36.84 -42.59 7.81
C GLY A 16 35.69 -41.59 8.00
N GLY A 17 34.75 -41.90 8.89
CA GLY A 17 33.66 -41.00 9.27
C GLY A 17 34.16 -39.71 9.92
N TRP A 18 35.16 -39.80 10.81
CA TRP A 18 35.77 -38.64 11.46
C TRP A 18 36.50 -37.74 10.47
N LEU A 19 37.27 -38.29 9.53
CA LEU A 19 37.95 -37.52 8.49
C LEU A 19 36.96 -36.79 7.57
N LEU A 20 35.86 -37.44 7.18
CA LEU A 20 34.80 -36.80 6.37
C LEU A 20 34.07 -35.71 7.17
N ALA A 21 33.78 -35.94 8.44
CA ALA A 21 33.15 -34.95 9.31
C ALA A 21 34.07 -33.73 9.54
N ARG A 22 35.38 -33.94 9.68
CA ARG A 22 36.38 -32.88 9.82
C ARG A 22 36.53 -32.05 8.53
N SER A 23 36.40 -32.69 7.37
CA SER A 23 36.53 -32.05 6.05
C SER A 23 35.33 -31.15 5.71
N ARG A 24 34.14 -31.49 6.23
CA ARG A 24 32.96 -30.63 6.13
C ARG A 24 33.15 -29.44 7.07
N ASN A 25 33.58 -28.29 6.56
CA ASN A 25 33.60 -27.03 7.30
C ASN A 25 32.16 -26.49 7.45
N PRO A 26 31.51 -26.61 8.62
CA PRO A 26 30.16 -26.08 8.82
C PRO A 26 30.14 -24.54 8.85
N ASP A 27 31.26 -23.93 9.24
CA ASP A 27 31.37 -22.49 9.48
C ASP A 27 31.12 -21.66 8.21
N THR A 28 31.46 -22.17 7.02
CA THR A 28 31.25 -21.44 5.77
C THR A 28 29.77 -21.37 5.39
N ARG A 29 29.03 -22.47 5.58
CA ARG A 29 27.58 -22.54 5.33
C ARG A 29 26.80 -21.66 6.31
N VAL A 30 27.17 -21.71 7.59
CA VAL A 30 26.53 -20.88 8.63
C VAL A 30 26.79 -19.40 8.35
N ARG A 31 28.03 -19.02 8.03
CA ARG A 31 28.41 -17.66 7.65
C ARG A 31 27.65 -17.17 6.41
N GLU A 32 27.53 -18.02 5.39
CA GLU A 32 26.77 -17.71 4.17
C GLU A 32 25.29 -17.44 4.51
N LEU A 33 24.67 -18.30 5.33
CA LEU A 33 23.29 -18.10 5.78
C LEU A 33 23.12 -16.81 6.60
N GLU A 34 24.04 -16.51 7.52
CA GLU A 34 24.04 -15.25 8.29
C GLU A 34 24.15 -14.01 7.36
N THR A 35 25.01 -14.10 6.34
CA THR A 35 25.13 -13.03 5.34
C THR A 35 23.85 -12.86 4.52
N HIS A 36 23.19 -13.96 4.14
CA HIS A 36 21.91 -13.90 3.43
C HIS A 36 20.80 -13.28 4.28
N LEU A 37 20.73 -13.62 5.56
CA LEU A 37 19.75 -13.02 6.48
C LEU A 37 20.00 -11.51 6.64
N THR A 38 21.26 -11.12 6.81
CA THR A 38 21.64 -9.71 6.94
C THR A 38 21.33 -8.92 5.66
N ASP A 39 21.62 -9.49 4.48
CA ASP A 39 21.31 -8.89 3.18
C ASP A 39 19.79 -8.76 2.95
N LEU A 40 19.01 -9.79 3.30
CA LEU A 40 17.55 -9.71 3.23
C LEU A 40 17.00 -8.61 4.14
N GLN A 41 17.46 -8.57 5.39
CA GLN A 41 17.03 -7.54 6.34
C GLN A 41 17.37 -6.13 5.83
N GLY A 42 18.59 -5.93 5.31
CA GLY A 42 18.98 -4.66 4.70
C GLY A 42 18.11 -4.26 3.50
N LYS A 43 17.69 -5.23 2.67
CA LYS A 43 16.75 -4.98 1.56
C LYS A 43 15.36 -4.57 2.05
N TYR A 44 14.87 -5.19 3.12
CA TYR A 44 13.59 -4.82 3.72
C TYR A 44 13.63 -3.40 4.29
N ASP A 45 14.68 -3.05 5.03
CA ASP A 45 14.84 -1.71 5.60
C ASP A 45 14.92 -0.65 4.48
N HIS A 46 15.71 -0.91 3.43
CA HIS A 46 15.81 -0.01 2.29
C HIS A 46 14.48 0.15 1.53
N TYR A 47 13.71 -0.94 1.39
CA TYR A 47 12.38 -0.88 0.80
C TYR A 47 11.43 0.00 1.63
N GLN A 48 11.41 -0.18 2.95
CA GLN A 48 10.57 0.63 3.84
C GLN A 48 10.95 2.12 3.78
N GLU A 49 12.24 2.44 3.73
CA GLU A 49 12.73 3.81 3.58
C GLU A 49 12.31 4.41 2.23
N SER A 50 12.50 3.68 1.13
CA SER A 50 12.12 4.11 -0.22
C SER A 50 10.62 4.38 -0.35
N VAL A 51 9.77 3.50 0.20
CA VAL A 51 8.32 3.68 0.22
C VAL A 51 7.95 4.92 1.03
N THR A 52 8.53 5.10 2.21
CA THR A 52 8.27 6.26 3.07
C THR A 52 8.67 7.56 2.38
N GLN A 53 9.83 7.58 1.73
CA GLN A 53 10.30 8.74 0.97
C GLN A 53 9.38 9.05 -0.22
N HIS A 54 8.96 8.01 -0.96
CA HIS A 54 8.08 8.18 -2.12
C HIS A 54 6.72 8.76 -1.72
N PHE A 55 6.04 8.15 -0.73
CA PHE A 55 4.75 8.66 -0.27
C PHE A 55 4.86 10.02 0.42
N GLY A 56 5.97 10.32 1.10
CA GLY A 56 6.26 11.66 1.61
C GLY A 56 6.33 12.70 0.49
N ALA A 57 7.06 12.40 -0.58
CA ALA A 57 7.15 13.28 -1.76
C ALA A 57 5.79 13.40 -2.49
N THR A 58 5.06 12.30 -2.64
CA THR A 58 3.72 12.31 -3.25
C THR A 58 2.73 13.14 -2.43
N ALA A 59 2.78 13.06 -1.09
CA ALA A 59 1.93 13.88 -0.22
C ALA A 59 2.22 15.38 -0.38
N GLN A 60 3.49 15.75 -0.53
CA GLN A 60 3.86 17.15 -0.82
C GLN A 60 3.31 17.60 -2.18
N LEU A 61 3.44 16.76 -3.22
CA LEU A 61 2.92 17.07 -4.55
C LEU A 61 1.39 17.17 -4.57
N ALA A 62 0.69 16.26 -3.88
CA ALA A 62 -0.77 16.28 -3.76
C ALA A 62 -1.27 17.54 -3.03
N ASN A 63 -0.55 17.99 -1.99
CA ASN A 63 -0.84 19.25 -1.32
C ASN A 63 -0.64 20.45 -2.26
N ALA A 64 0.46 20.48 -3.01
CA ALA A 64 0.71 21.53 -4.00
C ALA A 64 -0.40 21.59 -5.06
N LEU A 65 -0.81 20.44 -5.60
CA LEU A 65 -1.93 20.34 -6.54
C LEU A 65 -3.24 20.87 -5.93
N THR A 66 -3.53 20.50 -4.69
CA THR A 66 -4.74 20.96 -3.98
C THR A 66 -4.73 22.48 -3.82
N THR A 67 -3.59 23.07 -3.50
CA THR A 67 -3.43 24.53 -3.42
C THR A 67 -3.68 25.19 -4.78
N SER A 68 -3.04 24.70 -5.84
CA SER A 68 -3.25 25.23 -7.20
C SER A 68 -4.71 25.10 -7.67
N PHE A 69 -5.39 24.00 -7.32
CA PHE A 69 -6.82 23.83 -7.61
C PHE A 69 -7.67 24.88 -6.89
N ARG A 70 -7.38 25.17 -5.61
CA ARG A 70 -8.07 26.22 -4.85
C ARG A 70 -7.85 27.60 -5.43
N GLU A 71 -6.61 27.92 -5.81
CA GLU A 71 -6.28 29.21 -6.45
C GLU A 71 -7.01 29.39 -7.78
N LEU A 72 -7.02 28.34 -8.62
CA LEU A 72 -7.79 28.32 -9.87
C LEU A 72 -9.28 28.57 -9.59
N HIS A 73 -9.84 27.85 -8.62
CA HIS A 73 -11.25 28.00 -8.26
C HIS A 73 -11.56 29.42 -7.78
N GLN A 74 -10.71 30.00 -6.93
CA GLN A 74 -10.84 31.38 -6.47
C GLN A 74 -10.75 32.37 -7.65
N HIS A 75 -9.82 32.15 -8.58
CA HIS A 75 -9.69 33.00 -9.77
C HIS A 75 -10.95 32.93 -10.64
N MET A 76 -11.53 31.74 -10.83
CA MET A 76 -12.80 31.58 -11.54
C MET A 76 -13.97 32.24 -10.82
N GLN A 77 -14.05 32.16 -9.49
CA GLN A 77 -15.07 32.85 -8.70
C GLN A 77 -14.96 34.38 -8.84
N LEU A 78 -13.74 34.92 -8.78
CA LEU A 78 -13.50 36.35 -8.99
C LEU A 78 -13.80 36.77 -10.42
N GLY A 79 -13.43 35.95 -11.42
CA GLY A 79 -13.76 36.18 -12.82
C GLY A 79 -15.26 36.20 -13.05
N ALA A 80 -15.99 35.23 -12.50
CA ALA A 80 -17.45 35.16 -12.58
C ALA A 80 -18.10 36.40 -11.94
N GLN A 81 -17.66 36.81 -10.75
CA GLN A 81 -18.16 38.02 -10.09
C GLN A 81 -17.88 39.28 -10.94
N ASN A 82 -16.64 39.48 -11.40
CA ASN A 82 -16.27 40.69 -12.14
C ASN A 82 -16.92 40.77 -13.53
N LEU A 83 -16.91 39.66 -14.29
CA LEU A 83 -17.44 39.62 -15.66
C LEU A 83 -18.98 39.60 -15.69
N CYS A 84 -19.61 39.06 -14.64
CA CYS A 84 -21.07 39.01 -14.55
C CYS A 84 -21.67 40.01 -13.55
N ALA A 85 -20.90 41.00 -13.08
CA ALA A 85 -21.36 42.12 -12.26
C ALA A 85 -22.25 43.13 -13.01
N ASP A 86 -22.53 42.92 -14.30
CA ASP A 86 -23.41 43.79 -15.09
C ASP A 86 -24.78 43.95 -14.40
N SER A 87 -25.15 45.20 -14.09
CA SER A 87 -26.30 45.48 -13.24
C SER A 87 -27.66 45.18 -13.85
N LYS A 88 -27.67 44.91 -15.16
CA LYS A 88 -28.85 44.46 -15.89
C LYS A 88 -29.15 42.97 -15.71
N ARG A 89 -28.21 42.18 -15.17
CA ARG A 89 -28.31 40.71 -15.03
C ARG A 89 -28.21 40.23 -13.58
N HIS A 90 -28.63 41.02 -12.59
CA HIS A 90 -28.59 40.67 -11.16
C HIS A 90 -29.61 39.60 -10.70
N GLY A 91 -30.26 38.86 -11.61
CA GLY A 91 -31.25 37.83 -11.28
C GLY A 91 -30.67 36.41 -11.20
N SER A 92 -31.55 35.43 -10.94
CA SER A 92 -31.22 33.99 -10.97
C SER A 92 -30.69 33.48 -12.32
N SER A 93 -30.81 34.29 -13.38
CA SER A 93 -30.27 34.02 -14.72
C SER A 93 -28.80 34.41 -14.89
N ASN A 94 -28.15 34.92 -13.84
CA ASN A 94 -26.73 35.24 -13.88
C ASN A 94 -25.88 33.96 -13.87
N PRO A 95 -25.08 33.68 -14.91
CA PRO A 95 -24.26 32.48 -14.98
C PRO A 95 -23.20 32.40 -13.86
N ALA A 96 -22.82 33.52 -13.24
CA ALA A 96 -21.88 33.52 -12.12
C ALA A 96 -22.43 32.86 -10.85
N ASN A 97 -23.74 32.95 -10.60
CA ASN A 97 -24.35 32.36 -9.41
C ASN A 97 -24.28 30.84 -9.41
N ALA A 98 -24.38 30.21 -10.59
CA ALA A 98 -24.27 28.77 -10.75
C ALA A 98 -22.85 28.24 -10.45
N PHE A 99 -21.82 29.07 -10.63
CA PHE A 99 -20.43 28.70 -10.34
C PHE A 99 -20.08 28.94 -8.86
N ILE A 100 -20.56 30.03 -8.27
CA ILE A 100 -20.35 30.32 -6.84
C ILE A 100 -21.01 29.24 -5.97
N SER A 101 -22.15 28.68 -6.38
CA SER A 101 -22.81 27.60 -5.64
C SER A 101 -22.08 26.25 -5.69
N ILE A 102 -21.04 26.09 -6.52
CA ILE A 102 -20.19 24.89 -6.56
C ILE A 102 -19.17 24.90 -5.40
N GLU A 103 -19.15 25.94 -4.58
CA GLU A 103 -18.28 26.02 -3.41
C GLU A 103 -18.42 24.77 -2.53
N ALA A 104 -17.43 23.88 -2.66
CA ALA A 104 -17.24 22.80 -1.73
C ALA A 104 -17.14 23.44 -0.33
N PRO A 105 -17.88 22.93 0.67
CA PRO A 105 -17.95 23.56 1.98
C PRO A 105 -16.53 23.86 2.46
N ARG A 106 -16.25 25.13 2.80
CA ARG A 106 -14.93 25.57 3.29
C ARG A 106 -14.43 24.77 4.51
N ASN A 107 -15.34 24.03 5.16
CA ASN A 107 -15.06 23.11 6.26
C ASN A 107 -14.86 21.63 5.84
N GLY A 108 -14.83 21.28 4.55
CA GLY A 108 -14.92 19.88 4.11
C GLY A 108 -13.59 19.17 3.81
N LEU A 109 -12.52 19.90 3.48
CA LEU A 109 -11.24 19.31 3.01
C LEU A 109 -10.22 19.06 4.12
N GLY A 110 -10.70 19.02 5.36
CA GLY A 110 -9.88 18.82 6.56
C GLY A 110 -10.64 18.07 7.64
N HIS A 111 -11.40 17.03 7.30
CA HIS A 111 -11.65 15.99 8.29
C HIS A 111 -10.38 15.15 8.36
N ALA A 112 -9.40 15.62 9.14
CA ALA A 112 -8.57 14.68 9.89
C ALA A 112 -9.57 13.71 10.50
N ALA A 113 -9.53 12.43 10.11
CA ALA A 113 -10.49 11.41 10.49
C ALA A 113 -10.95 11.62 11.93
N LEU A 114 -12.06 12.34 12.12
CA LEU A 114 -12.75 12.37 13.39
C LEU A 114 -13.44 11.02 13.37
N LEU A 115 -12.82 10.10 14.10
CA LEU A 115 -13.16 8.69 14.29
C LEU A 115 -14.59 8.47 14.86
N ASN A 116 -15.50 9.43 14.76
CA ASN A 116 -16.79 9.44 15.46
C ASN A 116 -17.94 10.15 14.73
N ASP A 117 -17.81 10.54 13.46
CA ASP A 117 -18.96 11.07 12.69
C ASP A 117 -19.39 10.07 11.59
N ASP A 118 -20.00 8.98 12.05
CA ASP A 118 -20.40 7.81 11.24
C ASP A 118 -21.53 8.11 10.24
N ALA A 119 -22.19 9.27 10.35
CA ALA A 119 -23.38 9.59 9.57
C ALA A 119 -23.09 9.82 8.07
N TYR A 120 -21.91 10.35 7.72
CA TYR A 120 -21.51 10.56 6.32
C TYR A 120 -20.87 9.30 5.71
N LEU A 121 -20.04 8.60 6.48
CA LEU A 121 -19.33 7.39 6.04
C LEU A 121 -20.26 6.18 5.86
N SER A 122 -21.39 6.11 6.57
CA SER A 122 -22.38 5.03 6.39
C SER A 122 -23.03 5.02 4.99
N SER A 123 -23.08 6.18 4.32
CA SER A 123 -23.67 6.31 2.98
C SER A 123 -22.69 6.07 1.83
N VAL A 124 -21.38 6.10 2.12
CA VAL A 124 -20.32 5.89 1.13
C VAL A 124 -19.78 4.49 1.34
N GLU A 125 -20.51 3.49 0.83
CA GLU A 125 -20.00 2.12 0.84
C GLU A 125 -18.83 2.02 -0.15
N PRO A 126 -17.63 1.58 0.28
CA PRO A 126 -16.50 1.43 -0.62
C PRO A 126 -16.82 0.40 -1.71
N PRO A 127 -16.16 0.46 -2.88
CA PRO A 127 -16.34 -0.54 -3.93
C PRO A 127 -16.14 -1.95 -3.35
N ARG A 128 -17.19 -2.77 -3.42
CA ARG A 128 -17.21 -4.14 -2.86
C ARG A 128 -16.22 -5.07 -3.54
N ASP A 129 -15.62 -4.65 -4.66
CA ASP A 129 -14.69 -5.43 -5.46
C ASP A 129 -13.34 -5.71 -4.77
N TYR A 130 -12.98 -4.93 -3.75
CA TYR A 130 -11.74 -5.16 -2.97
C TYR A 130 -11.95 -5.98 -1.69
N ALA A 131 -13.19 -6.34 -1.35
CA ALA A 131 -13.46 -7.11 -0.14
C ALA A 131 -12.96 -8.55 -0.31
N THR A 132 -12.15 -9.03 0.64
CA THR A 132 -11.69 -10.42 0.67
C THR A 132 -12.88 -11.35 0.78
N LYS A 133 -13.11 -12.18 -0.24
CA LYS A 133 -14.18 -13.19 -0.24
C LYS A 133 -13.89 -14.29 0.79
N LYS A 134 -14.94 -14.85 1.39
CA LYS A 134 -14.81 -16.02 2.27
C LYS A 134 -14.41 -17.25 1.43
N PRO A 135 -13.75 -18.28 2.00
CA PRO A 135 -13.30 -19.45 1.23
C PRO A 135 -14.42 -20.24 0.55
N SER A 136 -15.66 -20.11 1.05
CA SER A 136 -16.86 -20.74 0.50
C SER A 136 -17.58 -19.89 -0.55
N ASP A 137 -17.12 -18.65 -0.76
CA ASP A 137 -17.82 -17.65 -1.56
C ASP A 137 -17.22 -17.58 -2.96
N ARG A 138 -18.05 -17.77 -3.99
CA ARG A 138 -17.56 -17.93 -5.37
C ARG A 138 -17.06 -16.60 -5.94
N GLY A 139 -16.00 -16.69 -6.73
CA GLY A 139 -15.33 -15.54 -7.31
C GLY A 139 -16.16 -14.84 -8.38
N THR A 140 -15.85 -13.57 -8.66
CA THR A 140 -16.43 -12.81 -9.77
C THR A 140 -15.99 -13.34 -11.15
N LEU A 141 -15.02 -14.26 -11.17
CA LEU A 141 -14.51 -14.98 -12.34
C LEU A 141 -14.93 -16.46 -12.34
N ASP A 142 -15.82 -16.86 -11.43
CA ASP A 142 -16.37 -18.22 -11.43
C ASP A 142 -17.27 -18.40 -12.66
N GLU A 143 -17.24 -19.57 -13.27
CA GLU A 143 -18.00 -19.89 -14.49
C GLU A 143 -19.52 -19.83 -14.29
N ASP A 144 -19.97 -20.01 -13.05
CA ASP A 144 -21.37 -19.90 -12.65
C ASP A 144 -21.75 -18.47 -12.21
N TYR A 145 -20.83 -17.49 -12.28
CA TYR A 145 -21.08 -16.13 -11.82
C TYR A 145 -22.16 -15.44 -12.67
N GLY A 146 -23.32 -15.19 -12.06
CA GLY A 146 -24.47 -14.56 -12.71
C GLY A 146 -25.46 -15.55 -13.33
N PHE A 147 -25.18 -16.86 -13.28
CA PHE A 147 -26.13 -17.90 -13.65
C PHE A 147 -26.84 -18.41 -12.39
N ARG A 148 -28.17 -18.30 -12.37
CA ARG A 148 -29.02 -18.88 -11.33
C ARG A 148 -29.83 -20.00 -11.97
N ASP A 149 -29.61 -21.22 -11.50
CA ASP A 149 -30.63 -22.27 -11.54
C ASP A 149 -31.63 -22.08 -10.38
#